data_AF-A0A2G2QWL4-F1
#
_entry.id   AF-A0A2G2QWL4-F1
#
_cell.length_a   1.000
_cell.length_b   1.000
_cell.length_c   1.000
_cell.angle_alpha   90.00
_cell.angle_beta   90.00
_cell.angle_gamma   90.00
#
_symmetry.space_group_name_H-M   'P 1'
#
loop_
_entity.id
_entity.type
_entity.pdbx_description
1 polymer ?
#
loop_
_entity_poly.entity_id
_entity_poly.type
_entity_poly.pdbx_seq_one_letter_code
_entity_poly.pdbx_strand_id
1 'polypeptide(L)'
;MNPIATNGLVLNKRPIIVWEDEEVEFLKLAWNEGMSTKDIQDNLRKTKRAVLSKVALLNLAKRRIGLDVSKTAIDEYEAGYKSDEVAKSAGVNNQTFRNLIKRHTPRRELSNRDIETISDRHEDGCSASCIAQRIQRSTLIVKDFIKKAQLDIDSIPTDKLVLSLESDGFTTAQIAMKLELPLVAITNAYKRLRGKGKQNV
;
A
#
# COMPACT_ATOMS: atom_id res chain seq x y z
N MET A 1 58.06 5.01 50.45
CA MET A 1 57.08 5.20 49.36
C MET A 1 56.77 3.83 48.79
N ASN A 2 55.55 3.32 48.97
CA ASN A 2 55.15 2.01 48.47
C ASN A 2 54.66 2.14 47.02
N PRO A 3 55.08 1.27 46.09
CA PRO A 3 54.57 1.28 44.73
C PRO A 3 53.14 0.74 44.70
N ILE A 4 52.24 1.50 44.09
CA ILE A 4 50.85 1.12 43.83
C ILE A 4 50.87 0.12 42.66
N ALA A 5 50.53 -1.14 42.94
CA ALA A 5 50.32 -2.14 41.91
C ALA A 5 49.07 -1.77 41.08
N THR A 6 49.27 -1.33 39.85
CA THR A 6 48.20 -1.19 38.87
C THR A 6 47.79 -2.57 38.39
N ASN A 7 46.68 -3.08 38.91
CA ASN A 7 45.99 -4.25 38.36
C ASN A 7 45.60 -3.95 36.91
N GLY A 8 46.38 -4.47 35.96
CA GLY A 8 46.07 -4.43 34.55
C GLY A 8 44.73 -5.13 34.29
N LEU A 9 43.72 -4.37 33.89
CA LEU A 9 42.48 -4.87 33.32
C LEU A 9 42.82 -5.68 32.06
N VAL A 10 42.89 -7.00 32.20
CA VAL A 10 42.94 -7.91 31.05
C VAL A 10 41.59 -7.81 30.35
N LEU A 11 41.52 -6.98 29.31
CA LEU A 11 40.38 -6.94 28.41
C LEU A 11 40.30 -8.28 27.68
N ASN A 12 39.45 -9.19 28.19
CA ASN A 12 39.09 -10.42 27.51
C ASN A 12 38.42 -10.08 26.17
N LYS A 13 39.23 -10.00 25.11
CA LYS A 13 38.73 -9.88 23.73
C LYS A 13 37.92 -11.14 23.44
N ARG A 14 36.64 -10.95 23.08
CA ARG A 14 35.79 -12.06 22.68
C ARG A 14 36.40 -12.76 21.45
N PRO A 15 36.33 -14.10 21.36
CA PRO A 15 36.77 -14.81 20.18
C PRO A 15 36.10 -14.24 18.92
N ILE A 16 36.88 -13.98 17.88
CA ILE A 16 36.36 -13.54 16.58
C ILE A 16 35.66 -14.74 15.94
N ILE A 17 34.39 -14.57 15.60
CA ILE A 17 33.62 -15.60 14.90
C ILE A 17 33.89 -15.42 13.41
N VAL A 18 34.58 -16.40 12.83
CA VAL A 18 34.80 -16.50 11.38
C VAL A 18 33.53 -17.08 10.73
N TRP A 19 33.19 -16.55 9.57
CA TRP A 19 32.06 -16.97 8.74
C TRP A 19 32.60 -17.39 7.38
N GLU A 20 32.39 -18.65 7.02
CA GLU A 20 32.71 -19.14 5.67
C GLU A 20 31.61 -18.73 4.69
N ASP A 21 31.94 -18.65 3.40
CA ASP A 21 30.98 -18.24 2.36
C ASP A 21 29.77 -19.19 2.30
N GLU A 22 29.99 -20.49 2.45
CA GLU A 22 28.93 -21.51 2.51
C GLU A 22 28.00 -21.31 3.71
N GLU A 23 28.54 -20.94 4.88
CA GLU A 23 27.75 -20.64 6.08
C GLU A 23 26.89 -19.39 5.87
N VAL A 24 27.43 -18.41 5.14
CA VAL A 24 26.72 -17.17 4.78
C VAL A 24 25.59 -17.46 3.80
N GLU A 25 25.83 -18.27 2.77
CA GLU A 25 24.78 -18.65 1.81
C GLU A 25 23.68 -19.50 2.47
N PHE A 26 24.05 -20.49 3.30
CA PHE A 26 23.08 -21.23 4.11
C PHE A 26 22.26 -20.29 4.99
N LEU A 27 22.91 -19.34 5.69
CA LEU A 27 22.23 -18.37 6.54
C LEU A 27 21.21 -17.55 5.75
N LYS A 28 21.56 -17.05 4.56
CA LYS A 28 20.66 -16.28 3.71
C LYS A 28 19.44 -17.12 3.32
N LEU A 29 19.68 -18.34 2.84
CA LEU A 29 18.63 -19.24 2.38
C LEU A 29 17.68 -19.64 3.52
N ALA A 30 18.22 -20.21 4.60
CA ALA A 30 17.44 -20.65 5.75
C ALA A 30 16.68 -19.49 6.41
N TRP A 31 17.27 -18.28 6.46
CA TRP A 31 16.58 -17.12 7.01
C TRP A 31 15.41 -16.67 6.13
N ASN A 32 15.58 -16.69 4.81
CA ASN A 32 14.56 -16.32 3.84
C ASN A 32 13.44 -17.36 3.72
N GLU A 33 13.76 -18.64 3.93
CA GLU A 33 12.77 -19.72 4.06
C GLU A 33 12.01 -19.67 5.39
N GLY A 34 12.48 -18.85 6.31
CA GLY A 34 11.83 -18.60 7.60
C GLY A 34 12.14 -19.64 8.67
N MET A 35 13.21 -20.41 8.50
CA MET A 35 13.73 -21.34 9.49
C MET A 35 13.95 -20.64 10.84
N SER A 36 13.72 -21.33 11.96
CA SER A 36 13.84 -20.73 13.29
C SER A 36 15.29 -20.40 13.64
N THR A 37 15.52 -19.45 14.56
CA THR A 37 16.89 -19.05 14.90
C THR A 37 17.62 -20.20 15.57
N LYS A 38 16.87 -21.08 16.25
CA LYS A 38 17.40 -22.22 16.97
C LYS A 38 17.92 -23.24 15.94
N ASP A 39 17.13 -23.57 14.94
CA ASP A 39 17.53 -24.53 13.92
C ASP A 39 18.73 -24.01 13.11
N ILE A 40 18.77 -22.71 12.79
CA ILE A 40 19.94 -22.09 12.13
C ILE A 40 21.20 -22.18 13.02
N GLN A 41 21.06 -21.98 14.34
CA GLN A 41 22.18 -22.14 15.27
C GLN A 41 22.68 -23.57 15.32
N ASP A 42 21.75 -24.53 15.38
CA ASP A 42 22.06 -25.95 15.50
C ASP A 42 22.77 -26.45 14.22
N ASN A 43 22.35 -25.97 13.05
CA ASN A 43 22.98 -26.29 11.76
C ASN A 43 24.37 -25.64 11.60
N LEU A 44 24.49 -24.33 11.89
CA LEU A 44 25.76 -23.60 11.69
C LEU A 44 26.73 -23.77 12.87
N ARG A 45 26.30 -24.40 13.97
CA ARG A 45 27.04 -24.48 15.24
C ARG A 45 27.54 -23.11 15.73
N LYS A 46 26.79 -22.04 15.44
CA LYS A 46 27.08 -20.66 15.90
C LYS A 46 26.08 -20.28 16.99
N THR A 47 26.49 -19.37 17.87
CA THR A 47 25.58 -18.85 18.91
C THR A 47 24.44 -18.03 18.31
N LYS A 48 23.29 -17.95 19.01
CA LYS A 48 22.17 -17.07 18.66
C LYS A 48 22.60 -15.65 18.33
N ARG A 49 23.49 -15.10 19.16
CA ARG A 49 23.99 -13.73 19.01
C ARG A 49 24.79 -13.57 17.73
N ALA A 50 25.61 -14.54 17.37
CA ALA A 50 26.39 -14.52 16.13
C ALA A 50 25.48 -14.52 14.90
N VAL A 51 24.49 -15.42 14.86
CA VAL A 51 23.49 -15.52 13.79
C VAL A 51 22.76 -14.18 13.62
N LEU A 52 22.19 -13.64 14.70
CA LEU A 52 21.45 -12.37 14.64
C LEU A 52 22.34 -11.18 14.24
N SER A 53 23.59 -11.15 14.71
CA SER A 53 24.55 -10.11 14.33
C SER A 53 24.89 -10.19 12.84
N LYS A 54 25.10 -11.41 12.31
CA LYS A 54 25.42 -11.60 10.89
C LYS A 54 24.22 -11.27 10.00
N VAL A 55 23.01 -11.67 10.40
CA VAL A 55 21.75 -11.29 9.73
C VAL A 55 21.61 -9.77 9.63
N ALA A 56 21.91 -9.05 10.72
CA ALA A 56 21.87 -7.59 10.72
C ALA A 56 22.94 -6.99 9.79
N LEU A 57 24.16 -7.53 9.80
CA LEU A 57 25.23 -7.11 8.88
C LEU A 57 24.89 -7.37 7.41
N LEU A 58 24.18 -8.47 7.13
CA LEU A 58 23.71 -8.82 5.79
C LEU A 58 22.43 -8.06 5.38
N ASN A 59 21.91 -7.17 6.23
CA ASN A 59 20.66 -6.43 6.02
C ASN A 59 19.44 -7.33 5.70
N LEU A 60 19.43 -8.56 6.23
CA LEU A 60 18.31 -9.48 6.04
C LEU A 60 17.07 -9.01 6.83
N ALA A 61 15.88 -9.32 6.32
CA ALA A 61 14.63 -8.83 6.88
C ALA A 61 14.43 -9.28 8.34
N LYS A 62 14.08 -8.34 9.23
CA LYS A 62 13.82 -8.61 10.66
C LYS A 62 12.66 -9.59 10.92
N ARG A 63 11.69 -9.68 10.01
CA ARG A 63 10.58 -10.64 10.07
C ARG A 63 10.77 -11.68 8.98
N ARG A 64 10.77 -12.94 9.39
CA ARG A 64 10.83 -14.11 8.54
C ARG A 64 9.44 -14.40 8.02
N ILE A 65 9.24 -14.18 6.74
CA ILE A 65 8.09 -14.70 6.02
C ILE A 65 8.73 -15.69 5.06
N GLY A 66 8.38 -16.98 5.16
CA GLY A 66 8.94 -17.98 4.26
C GLY A 66 8.69 -17.56 2.80
N LEU A 67 9.71 -17.73 1.95
CA LEU A 67 9.65 -17.30 0.55
C LEU A 67 8.40 -17.81 -0.17
N ASP A 68 8.01 -19.06 0.12
CA ASP A 68 6.85 -19.71 -0.50
C ASP A 68 5.53 -19.09 -0.04
N VAL A 69 5.38 -18.87 1.28
CA VAL A 69 4.24 -18.15 1.87
C VAL A 69 4.15 -16.72 1.33
N SER A 70 5.31 -16.08 1.08
CA SER A 70 5.35 -14.73 0.54
C SER A 70 4.86 -14.67 -0.91
N LYS A 71 5.21 -15.65 -1.74
CA LYS A 71 4.84 -15.68 -3.16
C LYS A 71 3.35 -15.94 -3.35
N THR A 72 2.81 -16.98 -2.74
CA THR A 72 1.39 -17.33 -2.86
C THR A 72 0.49 -16.20 -2.33
N ALA A 73 0.89 -15.58 -1.21
CA ALA A 73 0.16 -14.45 -0.65
C ALA A 73 0.25 -13.20 -1.54
N ILE A 74 1.37 -12.97 -2.23
CA ILE A 74 1.47 -11.87 -3.21
C ILE A 74 0.56 -12.16 -4.41
N ASP A 75 0.57 -13.37 -4.95
CA ASP A 75 -0.26 -13.76 -6.10
C ASP A 75 -1.77 -13.64 -5.77
N GLU A 76 -2.21 -14.11 -4.60
CA GLU A 76 -3.59 -13.91 -4.12
C GLU A 76 -3.91 -12.42 -3.99
N TYR A 77 -2.99 -11.62 -3.44
CA TYR A 77 -3.21 -10.19 -3.36
C TYR A 77 -3.30 -9.53 -4.74
N GLU A 78 -2.47 -9.92 -5.70
CA GLU A 78 -2.53 -9.40 -7.07
C GLU A 78 -3.83 -9.80 -7.80
N ALA A 79 -4.34 -11.00 -7.52
CA ALA A 79 -5.62 -11.49 -8.03
C ALA A 79 -6.85 -10.71 -7.48
N GLY A 80 -6.66 -9.83 -6.50
CA GLY A 80 -7.69 -8.90 -6.02
C GLY A 80 -8.27 -9.22 -4.64
N TYR A 81 -7.79 -10.28 -3.97
CA TYR A 81 -8.22 -10.62 -2.63
C TYR A 81 -7.84 -9.53 -1.62
N LYS A 82 -8.62 -9.42 -0.52
CA LYS A 82 -8.38 -8.39 0.48
C LYS A 82 -7.16 -8.73 1.32
N SER A 83 -6.40 -7.70 1.70
CA SER A 83 -5.14 -7.88 2.43
C SER A 83 -5.28 -8.64 3.75
N ASP A 84 -6.41 -8.47 4.45
CA ASP A 84 -6.70 -9.13 5.72
C ASP A 84 -7.07 -10.60 5.54
N GLU A 85 -7.80 -10.94 4.48
CA GLU A 85 -8.13 -12.33 4.11
C GLU A 85 -6.85 -13.10 3.73
N VAL A 86 -6.02 -12.50 2.88
CA VAL A 86 -4.76 -13.10 2.44
C VAL A 86 -3.74 -13.21 3.57
N ALA A 87 -3.65 -12.21 4.45
CA ALA A 87 -2.78 -12.31 5.62
C ALA A 87 -3.19 -13.47 6.54
N LYS A 88 -4.51 -13.69 6.69
CA LYS A 88 -5.06 -14.77 7.50
C LYS A 88 -4.81 -16.14 6.87
N SER A 89 -5.01 -16.29 5.55
CA SER A 89 -4.73 -17.55 4.82
C SER A 89 -3.24 -17.91 4.92
N ALA A 90 -2.36 -16.92 4.79
CA ALA A 90 -0.92 -17.07 4.89
C ALA A 90 -0.39 -17.20 6.34
N GLY A 91 -1.26 -17.16 7.36
CA GLY A 91 -0.84 -17.29 8.77
C GLY A 91 0.05 -16.14 9.26
N VAL A 92 -0.02 -14.97 8.63
CA VAL A 92 0.81 -13.81 8.95
C VAL A 92 -0.02 -12.67 9.52
N ASN A 93 0.59 -11.85 10.37
CA ASN A 93 -0.05 -10.62 10.81
C ASN A 93 -0.29 -9.66 9.62
N ASN A 94 -1.46 -9.04 9.54
CA ASN A 94 -1.84 -8.12 8.45
C ASN A 94 -0.83 -6.98 8.25
N GLN A 95 -0.25 -6.41 9.32
CA GLN A 95 0.78 -5.38 9.20
C GLN A 95 2.08 -5.91 8.57
N THR A 96 2.44 -7.16 8.89
CA THR A 96 3.58 -7.84 8.25
C THR A 96 3.32 -8.01 6.76
N PHE A 97 2.13 -8.47 6.41
CA PHE A 97 1.73 -8.69 5.03
C PHE A 97 1.68 -7.39 4.21
N ARG A 98 1.12 -6.31 4.77
CA ARG A 98 1.15 -4.98 4.13
C ARG A 98 2.56 -4.48 3.87
N ASN A 99 3.49 -4.73 4.79
CA ASN A 99 4.89 -4.37 4.60
C ASN A 99 5.57 -5.22 3.52
N LEU A 100 5.18 -6.49 3.38
CA LEU A 100 5.64 -7.38 2.31
C LEU A 100 5.13 -6.90 0.94
N ILE A 101 3.82 -6.68 0.81
CA ILE A 101 3.19 -6.11 -0.39
C ILE A 101 3.88 -4.81 -0.79
N LYS A 102 4.12 -3.90 0.15
CA LYS A 102 4.77 -2.62 -0.13
C LYS A 102 6.17 -2.76 -0.75
N ARG A 103 6.86 -3.88 -0.53
CA ARG A 103 8.20 -4.16 -1.05
C ARG A 103 8.18 -4.87 -2.39
N HIS A 104 7.22 -5.75 -2.62
CA HIS A 104 7.20 -6.65 -3.78
C HIS A 104 6.25 -6.21 -4.87
N THR A 105 5.10 -5.65 -4.50
CA THR A 105 4.17 -5.06 -5.43
C THR A 105 4.42 -3.55 -5.47
N PRO A 106 4.91 -2.98 -6.58
CA PRO A 106 4.78 -1.54 -6.77
C PRO A 106 3.30 -1.17 -6.60
N ARG A 107 3.03 0.03 -6.06
CA ARG A 107 1.65 0.52 -5.85
C ARG A 107 0.83 0.18 -7.10
N ARG A 108 -0.24 -0.63 -6.97
CA ARG A 108 -1.05 -1.10 -8.10
C ARG A 108 -1.22 0.03 -9.11
N GLU A 109 -0.48 -0.06 -10.20
CA GLU A 109 -0.53 0.94 -11.25
C GLU A 109 -1.89 0.79 -11.92
N LEU A 110 -2.48 1.92 -12.28
CA LEU A 110 -3.70 1.90 -13.07
C LEU A 110 -3.32 1.42 -14.46
N SER A 111 -4.08 0.45 -14.98
CA SER A 111 -3.90 0.05 -16.37
C SER A 111 -4.25 1.23 -17.29
N ASN A 112 -3.71 1.25 -18.52
CA ASN A 112 -4.07 2.29 -19.50
C ASN A 112 -5.59 2.39 -19.71
N ARG A 113 -6.29 1.25 -19.67
CA ARG A 113 -7.75 1.18 -19.73
C ARG A 113 -8.41 1.83 -18.52
N ASP A 114 -7.89 1.61 -17.32
CA ASP A 114 -8.40 2.25 -16.11
C ASP A 114 -8.19 3.76 -16.17
N ILE A 115 -7.02 4.20 -16.66
CA ILE A 115 -6.67 5.62 -16.82
C ILE A 115 -7.64 6.31 -17.78
N GLU A 116 -7.86 5.74 -18.97
CA GLU A 116 -8.81 6.24 -19.96
C GLU A 116 -10.22 6.33 -19.37
N THR A 117 -10.66 5.27 -18.68
CA THR A 117 -11.96 5.26 -18.01
C THR A 117 -12.08 6.33 -16.91
N ILE A 118 -11.00 6.61 -16.17
CA ILE A 118 -11.00 7.65 -15.14
C ILE A 118 -11.13 9.03 -15.79
N SER A 119 -10.39 9.31 -16.86
CA SER A 119 -10.45 10.60 -17.57
C SER A 119 -11.85 10.86 -18.15
N ASP A 120 -12.36 9.94 -18.97
CA ASP A 120 -13.67 10.08 -19.63
C ASP A 120 -14.79 10.31 -18.62
N ARG A 121 -14.81 9.50 -17.56
CA ARG A 121 -15.87 9.58 -16.54
C ARG A 121 -15.74 10.79 -15.63
N HIS A 122 -14.52 11.25 -15.40
CA HIS A 122 -14.30 12.48 -14.67
C HIS A 122 -14.84 13.68 -15.47
N GLU A 123 -14.63 13.70 -16.78
CA GLU A 123 -15.21 14.72 -17.68
C GLU A 123 -16.74 14.66 -17.72
N ASP A 124 -17.32 13.46 -17.66
CA ASP A 124 -18.77 13.24 -17.50
C ASP A 124 -19.31 13.71 -16.11
N GLY A 125 -18.44 14.11 -15.18
CA GLY A 125 -18.82 14.54 -13.83
C GLY A 125 -19.13 13.41 -12.85
N CYS A 126 -18.74 12.17 -13.16
CA CYS A 126 -18.87 11.03 -12.26
C CYS A 126 -17.86 11.17 -11.09
N SER A 127 -18.36 10.99 -9.87
CA SER A 127 -17.53 11.10 -8.66
C SER A 127 -16.45 10.03 -8.60
N ALA A 128 -15.36 10.26 -7.87
CA ALA A 128 -14.29 9.27 -7.70
C ALA A 128 -14.79 7.91 -7.15
N SER A 129 -15.87 7.89 -6.35
CA SER A 129 -16.50 6.65 -5.89
C SER A 129 -17.24 5.91 -7.01
N CYS A 130 -17.94 6.65 -7.87
CA CYS A 130 -18.63 6.11 -9.05
C CYS A 130 -17.61 5.48 -10.01
N ILE A 131 -16.51 6.20 -10.30
CA ILE A 131 -15.41 5.69 -11.13
C ILE A 131 -14.78 4.44 -10.50
N ALA A 132 -14.46 4.48 -9.20
CA ALA A 132 -13.82 3.39 -8.49
C ALA A 132 -14.63 2.09 -8.51
N GLN A 133 -15.95 2.19 -8.36
CA GLN A 133 -16.85 1.04 -8.46
C GLN A 133 -16.80 0.42 -9.87
N ARG A 134 -16.70 1.25 -10.91
CA ARG A 134 -16.68 0.81 -12.31
C ARG A 134 -15.41 0.04 -12.67
N ILE A 135 -14.25 0.57 -12.28
CA ILE A 135 -12.95 -0.06 -12.55
C ILE A 135 -12.55 -1.10 -11.49
N GLN A 136 -13.43 -1.36 -10.51
CA GLN A 136 -13.19 -2.28 -9.39
C GLN A 136 -11.88 -1.96 -8.64
N ARG A 137 -11.60 -0.67 -8.45
CA ARG A 137 -10.45 -0.17 -7.68
C ARG A 137 -10.92 0.57 -6.44
N SER A 138 -9.97 0.89 -5.56
CA SER A 138 -10.29 1.70 -4.39
C SER A 138 -10.49 3.17 -4.79
N THR A 139 -11.43 3.84 -4.13
CA THR A 139 -11.68 5.28 -4.30
C THR A 139 -10.43 6.12 -4.04
N LEU A 140 -9.54 5.65 -3.16
CA LEU A 140 -8.28 6.34 -2.86
C LEU A 140 -7.31 6.32 -4.05
N ILE A 141 -7.22 5.22 -4.78
CA ILE A 141 -6.36 5.14 -5.98
C ILE A 141 -6.86 6.10 -7.06
N VAL A 142 -8.17 6.13 -7.28
CA VAL A 142 -8.80 7.05 -8.25
C VAL A 142 -8.56 8.51 -7.86
N LYS A 143 -8.76 8.87 -6.59
CA LYS A 143 -8.47 10.23 -6.07
C LYS A 143 -7.00 10.61 -6.22
N ASP A 144 -6.08 9.68 -5.92
CA ASP A 144 -4.64 9.92 -6.06
C ASP A 144 -4.25 10.13 -7.52
N PHE A 145 -4.86 9.39 -8.45
CA PHE A 145 -4.67 9.57 -9.88
C PHE A 145 -5.19 10.92 -10.37
N ILE A 146 -6.45 11.24 -10.09
CA ILE A 146 -7.07 12.52 -10.49
C ILE A 146 -6.20 13.69 -9.98
N LYS A 147 -5.77 13.63 -8.71
CA LYS A 147 -4.86 14.63 -8.12
C LYS A 147 -3.52 14.75 -8.87
N LYS A 148 -2.89 13.63 -9.22
CA LYS A 148 -1.60 13.60 -9.92
C LYS A 148 -1.70 14.07 -11.37
N ALA A 149 -2.78 13.70 -12.05
CA ALA A 149 -3.07 14.13 -13.40
C ALA A 149 -3.46 15.62 -13.49
N GLN A 150 -3.53 16.32 -12.35
CA GLN A 150 -4.03 17.69 -12.24
C GLN A 150 -5.43 17.86 -12.86
N LEU A 151 -6.17 16.74 -12.97
CA LEU A 151 -7.59 16.76 -13.23
C LEU A 151 -8.21 17.38 -11.99
N ASP A 152 -8.68 18.61 -12.13
CA ASP A 152 -9.11 19.38 -10.97
C ASP A 152 -10.34 18.69 -10.34
N ILE A 153 -10.16 18.20 -9.11
CA ILE A 153 -11.12 17.37 -8.36
C ILE A 153 -12.44 18.15 -8.13
N ASP A 154 -12.37 19.48 -8.23
CA ASP A 154 -13.46 20.42 -8.07
C ASP A 154 -13.88 21.09 -9.41
N SER A 155 -13.29 20.71 -10.56
CA SER A 155 -13.25 21.53 -11.78
C SER A 155 -14.56 21.61 -12.57
N ILE A 156 -15.42 20.60 -12.40
CA ILE A 156 -16.79 20.71 -12.89
C ILE A 156 -17.71 20.59 -11.69
N PRO A 157 -17.99 21.73 -11.01
CA PRO A 157 -19.03 21.77 -9.99
C PRO A 157 -20.25 21.07 -10.57
N THR A 158 -20.82 20.10 -9.86
CA THR A 158 -22.07 19.44 -10.28
C THR A 158 -23.10 20.47 -10.73
N ASP A 159 -23.09 21.63 -10.06
CA ASP A 159 -23.86 22.83 -10.38
C ASP A 159 -23.67 23.31 -11.86
N LYS A 160 -22.47 23.32 -12.44
CA LYS A 160 -22.23 23.70 -13.85
C LYS A 160 -22.75 22.66 -14.85
N LEU A 161 -22.56 21.37 -14.58
CA LEU A 161 -23.06 20.27 -15.43
C LEU A 161 -24.58 20.18 -15.41
N VAL A 162 -25.17 20.43 -14.24
CA VAL A 162 -26.63 20.49 -14.09
C VAL A 162 -27.20 21.63 -14.94
N LEU A 163 -26.55 22.80 -14.96
CA LEU A 163 -26.97 23.92 -15.81
C LEU A 163 -26.81 23.64 -17.30
N SER A 164 -25.69 23.03 -17.73
CA SER A 164 -25.50 22.74 -19.16
C SER A 164 -26.48 21.68 -19.67
N LEU A 165 -26.73 20.63 -18.89
CA LEU A 165 -27.68 19.60 -19.27
C LEU A 165 -29.13 20.11 -19.21
N GLU A 166 -29.45 21.01 -18.29
CA GLU A 166 -30.76 21.69 -18.29
C GLU A 166 -30.94 22.58 -19.53
N SER A 167 -29.91 23.32 -19.95
CA SER A 167 -29.96 24.10 -21.20
C SER A 167 -30.11 23.23 -22.44
N ASP A 168 -29.63 21.99 -22.39
CA ASP A 168 -29.81 20.99 -23.44
C ASP A 168 -31.19 20.29 -23.38
N GLY A 169 -32.06 20.70 -22.45
CA GLY A 169 -33.44 20.21 -22.32
C GLY A 169 -33.60 18.91 -21.52
N PHE A 170 -32.57 18.46 -20.81
CA PHE A 170 -32.68 17.27 -19.96
C PHE A 170 -33.48 17.58 -18.69
N THR A 171 -34.37 16.66 -18.32
CA THR A 171 -35.10 16.71 -17.05
C THR A 171 -34.20 16.32 -15.88
N THR A 172 -34.55 16.72 -14.66
CA THR A 172 -33.80 16.39 -13.43
C THR A 172 -33.54 14.88 -13.27
N ALA A 173 -34.49 14.04 -13.64
CA ALA A 173 -34.33 12.58 -13.59
C ALA A 173 -33.33 12.08 -14.64
N GLN A 174 -33.38 12.62 -15.86
CA GLN A 174 -32.43 12.26 -16.92
C GLN A 174 -31.02 12.76 -16.59
N ILE A 175 -30.89 13.94 -15.97
CA ILE A 175 -29.61 14.47 -15.48
C ILE A 175 -29.05 13.56 -14.38
N ALA A 176 -29.88 13.15 -13.42
CA ALA A 176 -29.48 12.22 -12.37
C ALA A 176 -29.01 10.87 -12.93
N MET A 177 -29.73 10.33 -13.92
CA MET A 177 -29.34 9.11 -14.61
C MET A 177 -28.04 9.28 -15.38
N LYS A 178 -27.88 10.39 -16.11
CA LYS A 178 -26.72 10.65 -16.97
C LYS A 178 -25.44 10.87 -16.16
N LEU A 179 -25.54 11.56 -15.02
CA LEU A 179 -24.42 11.79 -14.10
C LEU A 179 -24.19 10.63 -13.11
N GLU A 180 -25.03 9.59 -13.16
CA GLU A 180 -25.04 8.48 -12.20
C GLU A 180 -25.08 8.97 -10.72
N LEU A 181 -25.84 10.04 -10.48
CA LEU A 181 -26.00 10.67 -9.16
C LEU A 181 -27.41 10.44 -8.61
N PRO A 182 -27.57 10.32 -7.27
CA PRO A 182 -28.89 10.25 -6.67
C PRO A 182 -29.65 11.55 -6.95
N LEU A 183 -30.97 11.46 -7.20
CA LEU A 183 -31.83 12.61 -7.50
C LEU A 183 -31.73 13.73 -6.46
N VAL A 184 -31.49 13.36 -5.19
CA VAL A 184 -31.29 14.29 -4.07
C VAL A 184 -30.04 15.16 -4.28
N ALA A 185 -28.96 14.63 -4.85
CA ALA A 185 -27.74 15.39 -5.13
C ALA A 185 -27.99 16.46 -6.21
N ILE A 186 -28.75 16.12 -7.26
CA ILE A 186 -29.14 17.07 -8.31
C ILE A 186 -30.06 18.16 -7.74
N THR A 187 -31.05 17.77 -6.93
CA THR A 187 -31.95 18.72 -6.25
C THR A 187 -31.18 19.68 -5.35
N ASN A 188 -30.17 19.19 -4.63
CA ASN A 188 -29.31 20.03 -3.79
C ASN A 188 -28.41 20.96 -4.61
N ALA A 189 -27.93 20.53 -5.78
CA ALA A 189 -27.21 21.39 -6.72
C ALA A 189 -28.10 22.56 -7.19
N TYR A 190 -29.35 22.28 -7.58
CA TYR A 190 -30.33 23.33 -7.91
C TYR A 190 -30.60 24.31 -6.76
N LYS A 191 -30.69 23.81 -5.52
CA LYS A 191 -30.86 24.67 -4.34
C LYS A 191 -29.66 25.60 -4.14
N ARG A 192 -28.44 25.11 -4.32
CA ARG A 192 -27.21 25.93 -4.23
C ARG A 192 -27.16 26.99 -5.33
N LEU A 193 -27.50 26.62 -6.56
CA LEU A 193 -27.57 27.54 -7.70
C LEU A 193 -28.59 28.66 -7.47
N ARG A 194 -29.80 28.32 -7.01
CA ARG A 194 -30.86 29.31 -6.71
C ARG A 194 -30.55 30.16 -5.47
N GLY A 195 -29.82 29.61 -4.49
CA GLY A 195 -29.39 30.33 -3.28
C GLY A 195 -28.33 31.40 -3.55
N LYS A 196 -27.40 31.16 -4.49
CA LYS A 196 -26.35 32.13 -4.88
C LYS A 196 -26.89 33.36 -5.61
N GLY A 197 -28.05 33.26 -6.26
CA GLY A 197 -28.69 34.41 -6.94
C GLY A 197 -29.29 35.47 -6.00
N LYS A 198 -29.38 35.20 -4.69
CA LYS A 198 -29.94 36.15 -3.69
C LYS A 198 -28.89 36.97 -2.94
N GLN A 199 -27.59 36.75 -3.16
CA GLN A 199 -26.52 37.50 -2.48
C GLN A 199 -25.87 38.59 -3.35
N ASN A 200 -26.26 38.73 -4.62
CA ASN A 200 -25.75 39.75 -5.55
C ASN A 200 -26.83 40.74 -6.00
N VAL A 201 -27.83 41.02 -5.14
CA VAL A 201 -28.79 42.12 -5.31
C VAL A 201 -28.69 43.03 -4.10
#